data_AF-A0A8W7JTI4-F1
#
_entry.id   AF-A0A8W7JTI4-F1
#
_cell.length_a   1.000
_cell.length_b   1.000
_cell.length_c   1.000
_cell.angle_alpha   90.00
_cell.angle_beta   90.00
_cell.angle_gamma   90.00
#
_symmetry.space_group_name_H-M   'P 1'
#
loop_
_entity.id
_entity.type
_entity.pdbx_description
1 polymer ?
#
loop_
_entity_poly.entity_id
_entity_poly.type
_entity_poly.pdbx_seq_one_letter_code
_entity_poly.pdbx_strand_id
1 'polypeptide(L)'
;MSKTLVKKALILAEETLPSSKPLADDKTTKRKASALELIPRHQKLVELVGKKGQRVEKDLIRRREKVTVSDIRQQLANKRDPTEENVRRLLLLSSSTCRLDEETRKKILKRARTGCYVSKVKLSKKAREEQKLKRASGKSKGDSAAPAAGESVFTEEDFESFARELEESGI
;
A
#
# COMPACT_ATOMS: atom_id res chain seq x y z
N MET A 1 36.83 -56.90 -49.74
CA MET A 1 36.82 -56.15 -48.47
C MET A 1 36.18 -57.00 -47.38
N SER A 2 36.88 -57.29 -46.29
CA SER A 2 36.34 -58.12 -45.22
C SER A 2 35.33 -57.33 -44.37
N LYS A 3 34.19 -57.97 -44.04
CA LYS A 3 33.10 -57.35 -43.24
C LYS A 3 33.58 -56.89 -41.87
N THR A 4 34.64 -57.51 -41.34
CA THR A 4 35.27 -57.17 -40.05
C THR A 4 35.98 -55.83 -40.09
N LEU A 5 36.61 -55.48 -41.21
CA LEU A 5 37.35 -54.23 -41.37
C LEU A 5 36.39 -53.03 -41.50
N VAL A 6 35.26 -53.24 -42.20
CA VAL A 6 34.17 -52.24 -42.31
C VAL A 6 33.56 -51.94 -40.94
N LYS A 7 33.29 -52.98 -40.13
CA LYS A 7 32.76 -52.80 -38.76
C LYS A 7 33.71 -52.04 -37.85
N LYS A 8 35.02 -52.33 -37.91
CA LYS A 8 36.03 -51.63 -37.11
C LYS A 8 36.17 -50.16 -37.50
N ALA A 9 36.07 -49.84 -38.79
CA ALA A 9 36.12 -48.46 -39.27
C ALA A 9 34.91 -47.63 -38.82
N LEU A 10 33.72 -48.22 -38.77
CA LEU A 10 32.51 -47.53 -38.29
C LEU A 10 32.59 -47.21 -36.79
N ILE A 11 33.06 -48.14 -35.96
CA ILE A 11 33.23 -47.93 -34.51
C ILE A 11 34.23 -46.80 -34.25
N LEU A 12 35.35 -46.77 -34.98
CA LEU A 12 36.36 -45.69 -34.88
C LEU A 12 35.81 -44.32 -35.33
N ALA A 13 34.91 -44.30 -36.31
CA ALA A 13 34.23 -43.07 -36.72
C ALA A 13 33.20 -42.58 -35.69
N GLU A 14 32.57 -43.50 -34.96
CA GLU A 14 31.62 -43.17 -33.89
C GLU A 14 32.33 -42.66 -32.62
N GLU A 15 33.51 -43.19 -32.25
CA GLU A 15 34.29 -42.72 -31.10
C GLU A 15 34.92 -41.34 -31.29
N THR A 16 35.18 -40.93 -32.52
CA THR A 16 35.80 -39.62 -32.84
C THR A 16 34.81 -38.45 -32.90
N LEU A 17 33.51 -38.74 -32.82
CA LEU A 17 32.47 -37.72 -32.67
C LEU A 17 32.12 -37.62 -31.17
N PRO A 18 32.31 -36.46 -30.51
CA PRO A 18 31.86 -36.32 -29.13
C PRO A 18 30.35 -36.54 -29.10
N SER A 19 29.91 -37.60 -28.41
CA SER A 19 28.51 -37.95 -28.26
C SER A 19 27.75 -36.75 -27.67
N SER A 20 27.06 -35.99 -28.53
CA SER A 20 26.16 -34.95 -28.08
C SER A 20 24.89 -35.63 -27.58
N LYS A 21 24.85 -35.86 -26.26
CA LYS A 21 23.61 -36.18 -25.55
C LYS A 21 22.62 -35.04 -25.83
N PRO A 22 21.32 -35.32 -26.07
CA PRO A 22 20.35 -34.26 -26.26
C PRO A 22 20.05 -33.64 -24.89
N LEU A 23 20.73 -32.55 -24.54
CA LEU A 23 20.22 -31.64 -23.53
C LEU A 23 19.02 -30.93 -24.16
N ALA A 24 17.83 -31.37 -23.76
CA ALA A 24 16.60 -30.65 -23.97
C ALA A 24 16.67 -29.34 -23.16
N ASP A 25 17.39 -28.36 -23.70
CA ASP A 25 17.28 -26.98 -23.25
C ASP A 25 16.08 -26.38 -23.97
N ASP A 26 14.97 -26.38 -23.23
CA ASP A 26 13.76 -25.63 -23.51
C ASP A 26 14.11 -24.20 -23.93
N LYS A 27 14.07 -23.95 -25.25
CA LYS A 27 14.08 -22.62 -25.84
C LYS A 27 12.74 -21.94 -25.56
N THR A 28 12.47 -21.64 -24.30
CA THR A 28 11.34 -20.80 -23.92
C THR A 28 11.78 -19.34 -23.91
N THR A 29 11.38 -18.66 -24.99
CA THR A 29 11.02 -17.24 -25.00
C THR A 29 12.00 -16.25 -24.37
N LYS A 30 12.81 -15.61 -25.23
CA LYS A 30 13.65 -14.42 -24.97
C LYS A 30 12.84 -13.15 -24.58
N ARG A 31 11.76 -13.27 -23.79
CA ARG A 31 11.13 -12.11 -23.16
C ARG A 31 11.89 -11.86 -21.87
N LYS A 32 12.61 -10.73 -21.82
CA LYS A 32 13.42 -10.21 -20.69
C LYS A 32 13.21 -11.00 -19.39
N ALA A 33 13.96 -12.10 -19.26
CA ALA A 33 14.02 -12.88 -18.04
C ALA A 33 14.39 -11.90 -16.95
N SER A 34 13.56 -11.91 -15.93
CA SER A 34 13.50 -10.80 -15.03
C SER A 34 14.51 -11.04 -13.90
N ALA A 35 15.04 -10.01 -13.23
CA ALA A 35 16.21 -10.14 -12.33
C ALA A 35 16.28 -11.40 -11.41
N LEU A 36 15.20 -11.75 -10.69
CA LEU A 36 15.11 -12.96 -9.85
C LEU A 36 15.11 -14.31 -10.59
N GLU A 37 14.75 -14.34 -11.87
CA GLU A 37 14.83 -15.53 -12.72
C GLU A 37 16.26 -15.75 -13.23
N LEU A 38 17.07 -14.67 -13.24
CA LEU A 38 18.47 -14.69 -13.62
C LEU A 38 19.38 -15.26 -12.52
N ILE A 39 18.90 -15.26 -11.26
CA ILE A 39 19.64 -15.82 -10.13
C ILE A 39 19.71 -17.35 -10.29
N PRO A 40 20.91 -17.96 -10.25
CA PRO A 40 21.06 -19.42 -10.28
C PRO A 40 20.32 -20.13 -9.16
N ARG A 41 19.80 -21.35 -9.43
CA ARG A 41 18.95 -22.09 -8.48
C ARG A 41 19.56 -22.28 -7.09
N HIS A 42 20.86 -22.59 -7.01
CA HIS A 42 21.55 -22.81 -5.74
C HIS A 42 21.73 -21.54 -4.89
N GLN A 43 21.54 -20.36 -5.47
CA GLN A 43 21.60 -19.07 -4.77
C GLN A 43 20.20 -18.59 -4.36
N LYS A 44 19.14 -19.28 -4.77
CA LYS A 44 17.76 -18.93 -4.42
C LYS A 44 17.44 -19.42 -3.02
N LEU A 45 16.67 -18.61 -2.29
CA LEU A 45 16.07 -19.02 -1.03
C LEU A 45 14.82 -19.86 -1.32
N VAL A 46 14.89 -21.15 -1.01
CA VAL A 46 13.83 -22.14 -1.28
C VAL A 46 13.47 -22.86 0.01
N GLU A 47 12.17 -23.01 0.26
CA GLU A 47 11.63 -23.86 1.30
C GLU A 47 11.10 -25.17 0.73
N LEU A 48 11.43 -26.28 1.37
CA LEU A 48 10.85 -27.58 1.06
C LEU A 48 9.55 -27.76 1.85
N VAL A 49 8.42 -27.52 1.18
CA VAL A 49 7.10 -27.61 1.80
C VAL A 49 6.46 -28.95 1.44
N GLY A 50 6.07 -29.72 2.46
CA GLY A 50 5.35 -30.99 2.27
C GLY A 50 5.67 -32.06 3.32
N LYS A 51 4.96 -33.18 3.24
CA LYS A 51 5.19 -34.35 4.11
C LYS A 51 6.42 -35.12 3.63
N LYS A 52 7.04 -35.92 4.51
CA LYS A 52 8.16 -36.80 4.15
C LYS A 52 7.75 -37.67 2.96
N GLY A 53 8.40 -37.49 1.80
CA GLY A 53 8.11 -38.19 0.54
C GLY A 53 7.52 -37.33 -0.59
N GLN A 54 6.86 -36.20 -0.28
CA GLN A 54 6.33 -35.26 -1.28
C GLN A 54 6.70 -33.83 -0.89
N ARG A 55 8.00 -33.53 -0.90
CA ARG A 55 8.49 -32.17 -0.66
C ARG A 55 8.50 -31.43 -1.99
N VAL A 56 7.78 -30.31 -2.03
CA VAL A 56 7.77 -29.40 -3.17
C VAL A 56 8.61 -28.19 -2.82
N GLU A 57 9.55 -27.87 -3.70
CA GLU A 57 10.35 -26.65 -3.62
C GLU A 57 9.45 -25.43 -3.82
N LYS A 58 9.43 -24.53 -2.84
CA LYS A 58 8.75 -23.25 -2.92
C LYS A 58 9.75 -22.13 -2.72
N ASP A 59 9.90 -21.27 -3.73
CA ASP A 59 10.69 -20.05 -3.61
C ASP A 59 10.09 -19.13 -2.53
N LEU A 60 10.96 -18.67 -1.63
CA LEU A 60 10.61 -17.73 -0.56
C LEU A 60 10.45 -16.31 -1.09
N ILE A 61 11.38 -15.89 -1.94
CA ILE A 61 11.36 -14.57 -2.55
C ILE A 61 10.68 -14.70 -3.90
N ARG A 62 9.36 -14.53 -3.89
CA ARG A 62 8.54 -14.52 -5.10
C ARG A 62 8.37 -13.12 -5.65
N ARG A 63 8.30 -13.03 -6.97
CA ARG A 63 7.82 -11.84 -7.66
C ARG A 63 6.37 -11.61 -7.26
N ARG A 64 6.07 -10.40 -6.81
CA ARG A 64 4.68 -9.95 -6.81
C ARG A 64 4.33 -9.63 -8.26
N GLU A 65 3.25 -10.24 -8.75
CA GLU A 65 2.71 -9.90 -10.07
C GLU A 65 2.38 -8.40 -10.11
N LYS A 66 2.58 -7.77 -11.27
CA LYS A 66 2.23 -6.35 -11.44
C LYS A 66 0.72 -6.23 -11.33
N VAL A 67 0.25 -5.76 -10.18
CA VAL A 67 -1.18 -5.58 -9.92
C VAL A 67 -1.66 -4.40 -10.76
N THR A 68 -2.69 -4.60 -11.58
CA THR A 68 -3.29 -3.51 -12.34
C THR A 68 -4.26 -2.71 -11.47
N VAL A 69 -4.59 -1.49 -11.90
CA VAL A 69 -5.56 -0.64 -11.18
C VAL A 69 -6.92 -1.34 -11.06
N SER A 70 -7.34 -2.12 -12.06
CA SER A 70 -8.56 -2.93 -12.01
C SER A 70 -8.50 -4.00 -10.93
N ASP A 71 -7.39 -4.72 -10.80
CA ASP A 71 -7.25 -5.78 -9.80
C ASP A 71 -7.25 -5.19 -8.39
N ILE A 72 -6.59 -4.04 -8.19
CA ILE A 72 -6.64 -3.32 -6.90
C ILE A 72 -8.08 -2.89 -6.58
N ARG A 73 -8.81 -2.36 -7.56
CA ARG A 73 -10.22 -1.97 -7.36
C ARG A 73 -11.10 -3.16 -6.96
N GLN A 74 -10.91 -4.32 -7.59
CA GLN A 74 -11.61 -5.55 -7.21
C GLN A 74 -11.23 -6.01 -5.80
N GLN A 75 -9.94 -5.97 -5.46
CA GLN A 75 -9.47 -6.29 -4.10
C GLN A 75 -10.06 -5.35 -3.07
N LEU A 76 -10.18 -4.05 -3.37
CA LEU A 76 -10.79 -3.07 -2.47
C LEU A 76 -12.30 -3.29 -2.35
N ALA A 77 -12.99 -3.65 -3.44
CA ALA A 77 -14.41 -3.96 -3.39
C ALA A 77 -14.73 -5.20 -2.55
N ASN A 78 -13.83 -6.20 -2.55
CA ASN A 78 -13.98 -7.42 -1.76
C ASN A 78 -13.51 -7.24 -0.30
N LYS A 79 -12.81 -6.16 0.02
CA LYS A 79 -12.38 -5.88 1.39
C LYS A 79 -13.56 -5.33 2.18
N ARG A 80 -13.78 -5.92 3.35
CA ARG A 80 -14.76 -5.42 4.33
C ARG A 80 -14.27 -4.10 4.92
N ASP A 81 -15.17 -3.14 5.10
CA ASP A 81 -14.86 -1.85 5.73
C ASP A 81 -14.33 -2.05 7.16
N PRO A 82 -13.05 -1.72 7.44
CA PRO A 82 -12.46 -1.91 8.77
C PRO A 82 -13.00 -0.90 9.79
N THR A 83 -13.75 0.11 9.33
CA THR A 83 -14.31 1.19 10.14
C THR A 83 -15.15 0.66 11.30
N GLU A 84 -15.96 -0.37 11.07
CA GLU A 84 -16.77 -0.97 12.15
C GLU A 84 -15.92 -1.60 13.23
N GLU A 85 -14.90 -2.37 12.83
CA GLU A 85 -14.01 -3.08 13.75
C GLU A 85 -13.15 -2.08 14.54
N ASN A 86 -12.66 -1.04 13.87
CA ASN A 86 -11.88 0.01 14.51
C ASN A 86 -12.71 0.82 15.51
N VAL A 87 -13.94 1.20 15.16
CA VAL A 87 -14.85 1.88 16.10
C VAL A 87 -15.20 0.96 17.26
N ARG A 88 -15.44 -0.33 17.03
CA ARG A 88 -15.66 -1.30 18.11
C ARG A 88 -14.43 -1.41 19.02
N ARG A 89 -13.22 -1.50 18.47
CA ARG A 89 -11.96 -1.53 19.24
C ARG A 89 -11.76 -0.25 20.04
N LEU A 90 -12.00 0.93 19.46
CA LEU A 90 -11.91 2.22 20.16
C LEU A 90 -12.94 2.33 21.29
N LEU A 91 -14.19 1.93 21.03
CA LEU A 91 -15.24 1.91 22.05
C LEU A 91 -14.93 0.88 23.17
N LEU A 92 -14.32 -0.26 22.82
CA LEU A 92 -13.87 -1.25 23.80
C LEU A 92 -12.71 -0.72 24.64
N LEU A 93 -11.73 -0.04 24.04
CA LEU A 93 -10.64 0.63 24.77
C LEU A 93 -11.18 1.76 25.66
N SER A 94 -12.25 2.42 25.22
CA SER A 94 -12.96 3.44 26.01
C SER A 94 -13.84 2.83 27.12
N SER A 95 -14.13 1.52 27.08
CA SER A 95 -15.08 0.90 28.00
C SER A 95 -14.57 0.70 29.43
N SER A 96 -13.27 0.91 29.67
CA SER A 96 -12.72 1.03 31.04
C SER A 96 -13.16 2.33 31.73
N THR A 97 -13.58 3.35 31.00
CA THR A 97 -14.01 4.66 31.53
C THR A 97 -15.39 5.13 31.04
N CYS A 98 -15.94 4.54 29.98
CA CYS A 98 -17.17 5.00 29.34
C CYS A 98 -18.14 3.83 29.05
N ARG A 99 -19.09 3.59 29.97
CA ARG A 99 -20.20 2.66 29.77
C ARG A 99 -21.25 3.30 28.84
N LEU A 100 -21.05 3.16 27.54
CA LEU A 100 -22.03 3.61 26.54
C LEU A 100 -23.12 2.56 26.30
N ASP A 101 -24.38 2.99 26.32
CA ASP A 101 -25.54 2.15 26.01
C ASP A 101 -25.53 1.66 24.55
N GLU A 102 -26.10 0.48 24.28
CA GLU A 102 -26.07 -0.12 22.94
C GLU A 102 -26.70 0.75 21.85
N GLU A 103 -27.74 1.51 22.20
CA GLU A 103 -28.38 2.45 21.28
C GLU A 103 -27.44 3.58 20.87
N THR A 104 -26.67 4.12 21.83
CA THR A 104 -25.70 5.19 21.58
C THR A 104 -24.55 4.66 20.71
N ARG A 105 -24.08 3.42 20.95
CA ARG A 105 -23.09 2.74 20.11
C ARG A 105 -23.56 2.59 18.67
N LYS A 106 -24.80 2.14 18.46
CA LYS A 106 -25.40 2.00 17.11
C LYS A 106 -25.52 3.37 16.41
N LYS A 107 -25.90 4.42 17.14
CA LYS A 107 -25.96 5.80 16.63
C LYS A 107 -24.57 6.31 16.23
N ILE A 108 -23.56 6.13 17.08
CA ILE A 108 -22.17 6.52 16.80
C ILE A 108 -21.63 5.78 15.56
N LEU A 109 -21.88 4.47 15.45
CA LEU A 109 -21.47 3.68 14.28
C LEU A 109 -22.13 4.15 12.99
N LYS A 110 -23.45 4.38 12.99
CA LYS A 110 -24.16 4.92 11.82
C LYS A 110 -23.58 6.28 11.42
N ARG A 111 -23.32 7.12 12.40
CA ARG A 111 -22.80 8.50 12.28
C ARG A 111 -21.34 8.56 11.82
N ALA A 112 -20.52 7.57 12.18
CA ALA A 112 -19.15 7.41 11.67
C ALA A 112 -19.15 6.93 10.21
N ARG A 113 -20.05 6.00 9.84
CA ARG A 113 -20.20 5.54 8.45
C ARG A 113 -20.71 6.62 7.51
N THR A 114 -21.65 7.44 7.97
CA THR A 114 -22.23 8.52 7.15
C THR A 114 -21.37 9.79 7.13
N GLY A 115 -20.29 9.84 7.92
CA GLY A 115 -19.26 10.89 7.84
C GLY A 115 -19.81 12.30 7.99
N CYS A 116 -20.25 12.71 9.19
CA CYS A 116 -20.60 14.12 9.41
C CYS A 116 -20.48 14.57 10.88
N TYR A 117 -19.30 15.04 11.29
CA TYR A 117 -19.14 16.20 12.20
C TYR A 117 -18.13 17.17 11.58
N VAL A 118 -18.61 18.06 10.73
CA VAL A 118 -18.14 19.44 10.88
C VAL A 118 -19.14 20.04 11.84
N SER A 119 -18.71 20.37 13.06
CA SER A 119 -19.52 21.20 13.95
C SER A 119 -19.91 22.43 13.14
N LYS A 120 -21.21 22.61 12.89
CA LYS A 120 -21.70 23.90 12.42
C LYS A 120 -21.57 24.84 13.62
N VAL A 121 -20.36 25.37 13.84
CA VAL A 121 -20.22 26.65 14.52
C VAL A 121 -21.24 27.55 13.82
N LYS A 122 -22.16 28.15 14.59
CA LYS A 122 -23.16 29.07 14.04
C LYS A 122 -22.40 30.32 13.58
N LEU A 123 -21.73 30.22 12.44
CA LEU A 123 -21.12 31.37 11.78
C LEU A 123 -22.25 32.35 11.49
N SER A 124 -22.03 33.61 11.86
CA SER A 124 -22.95 34.70 11.52
C SER A 124 -23.22 34.69 10.01
N LYS A 125 -24.39 35.19 9.58
CA LYS A 125 -24.79 35.17 8.16
C LYS A 125 -23.69 35.73 7.24
N LYS A 126 -22.95 36.75 7.71
CA LYS A 126 -21.80 37.36 7.01
C LYS A 126 -20.65 36.37 6.77
N ALA A 127 -20.21 35.65 7.81
CA ALA A 127 -19.12 34.67 7.69
C ALA A 127 -19.49 33.48 6.78
N ARG A 128 -20.79 33.10 6.73
CA ARG A 128 -21.27 32.05 5.83
C ARG A 128 -21.26 32.48 4.36
N GLU A 129 -21.52 33.75 4.09
CA GLU A 129 -21.52 34.32 2.74
C GLU A 129 -20.09 34.45 2.21
N GLU A 130 -19.16 34.90 3.04
CA GLU A 130 -17.72 34.91 2.71
C GLU A 130 -17.17 33.51 2.43
N GLN A 131 -17.56 32.51 3.22
CA GLN A 131 -17.10 31.13 3.00
C GLN A 131 -17.69 30.53 1.71
N LYS A 132 -18.91 30.93 1.33
CA LYS A 132 -19.53 30.53 0.06
C LYS A 132 -18.86 31.21 -1.13
N LEU A 133 -18.49 32.49 -1.00
CA LEU A 133 -17.71 33.23 -2.00
C LEU A 133 -16.30 32.64 -2.17
N LYS A 134 -15.60 32.31 -1.08
CA LYS A 134 -14.26 31.65 -1.10
C LYS A 134 -14.30 30.27 -1.75
N ARG A 135 -15.40 29.52 -1.62
CA ARG A 135 -15.60 28.22 -2.28
C ARG A 135 -15.99 28.34 -3.75
N ALA A 136 -16.75 29.38 -4.11
CA ALA A 136 -17.13 29.66 -5.49
C ALA A 136 -15.98 30.23 -6.33
N SER A 137 -15.03 30.94 -5.71
CA SER A 137 -13.90 31.56 -6.40
C SER A 137 -12.76 30.59 -6.76
N GLY A 138 -12.95 29.27 -6.65
CA GLY A 138 -12.00 28.26 -7.13
C GLY A 138 -10.58 28.34 -6.55
N LYS A 139 -10.34 29.14 -5.50
CA LYS A 139 -9.03 29.26 -4.85
C LYS A 139 -8.92 28.17 -3.79
N SER A 140 -8.86 26.92 -4.25
CA SER A 140 -8.26 25.86 -3.47
C SER A 140 -6.77 26.20 -3.32
N LYS A 141 -6.39 26.85 -2.21
CA LYS A 141 -5.02 26.73 -1.69
C LYS A 141 -4.87 25.28 -1.19
N GLY A 142 -4.71 24.38 -2.15
CA GLY A 142 -4.09 23.09 -1.96
C GLY A 142 -2.65 23.22 -2.43
N ASP A 143 -1.76 22.88 -1.53
CA ASP A 143 -0.38 22.49 -1.74
C ASP A 143 0.70 23.58 -1.80
N SER A 144 1.60 23.49 -0.80
CA SER A 144 2.98 23.96 -0.75
C SER A 144 3.24 25.41 -1.17
N ALA A 145 3.18 26.32 -0.21
CA ALA A 145 3.97 27.54 -0.26
C ALA A 145 4.42 27.86 1.16
N ALA A 146 5.74 28.00 1.34
CA ALA A 146 6.35 28.56 2.54
C ALA A 146 5.55 29.79 3.01
N PRO A 147 5.40 30.00 4.33
CA PRO A 147 4.70 31.18 4.82
C PRO A 147 5.43 32.41 4.30
N ALA A 148 4.79 33.13 3.38
CA ALA A 148 5.22 34.46 2.99
C ALA A 148 5.22 35.30 4.27
N ALA A 149 6.39 35.80 4.64
CA ALA A 149 6.56 36.72 5.76
C ALA A 149 5.66 37.94 5.50
N GLY A 150 4.54 38.04 6.22
CA GLY A 150 3.69 39.23 6.14
C GLY A 150 2.21 39.05 6.50
N GLU A 151 1.63 37.85 6.44
CA GLU A 151 0.27 37.62 6.96
C GLU A 151 0.38 37.08 8.40
N SER A 152 0.72 37.95 9.35
CA SER A 152 0.58 37.61 10.76
C SER A 152 -0.90 37.43 11.06
N VAL A 153 -1.24 36.28 11.64
CA VAL A 153 -2.60 35.99 12.12
C VAL A 153 -2.99 36.91 13.28
N PHE A 154 -1.99 37.54 13.92
CA PHE A 154 -2.16 38.56 14.93
C PHE A 154 -2.10 39.95 14.29
N THR A 155 -3.10 40.76 14.61
CA THR A 155 -3.19 42.19 14.27
C THR A 155 -2.58 43.03 15.39
N GLU A 156 -2.23 44.28 15.13
CA GLU A 156 -1.71 45.20 16.16
C GLU A 156 -2.72 45.39 17.32
N GLU A 157 -4.02 45.30 17.02
CA GLU A 157 -5.12 45.33 18.01
C GLU A 157 -5.07 44.14 18.99
N ASP A 158 -4.60 42.97 18.54
CA ASP A 158 -4.44 41.79 19.40
C ASP A 158 -3.29 41.98 20.41
N PHE A 159 -2.25 42.74 20.05
CA PHE A 159 -1.17 43.07 20.98
C PHE A 159 -1.59 44.13 22.00
N GLU A 160 -2.40 45.11 21.61
CA GLU A 160 -2.94 46.10 22.54
C GLU A 160 -3.88 45.47 23.58
N SER A 161 -4.74 44.55 23.14
CA SER A 161 -5.64 43.82 24.04
C SER A 161 -4.86 42.93 25.01
N PHE A 162 -3.80 42.25 24.55
CA PHE A 162 -2.93 41.47 25.42
C PHE A 162 -2.17 42.33 26.45
N ALA A 163 -1.72 43.52 26.07
CA ALA A 163 -1.06 44.45 26.99
C ALA A 163 -2.01 44.92 28.11
N ARG A 164 -3.28 45.22 27.77
CA ARG A 164 -4.30 45.57 28.78
C ARG A 164 -4.60 44.40 29.71
N GLU A 165 -4.66 43.17 29.19
CA GLU A 165 -4.88 41.98 29.99
C GLU A 165 -3.72 41.69 30.96
N LEU A 166 -2.47 42.00 30.56
CA LEU A 166 -1.30 41.94 31.44
C LEU A 166 -1.37 42.97 32.58
N GLU A 167 -1.77 44.21 32.29
CA GLU A 167 -1.96 45.24 33.32
C GLU A 167 -3.10 44.89 34.28
N GLU A 168 -4.16 44.25 33.78
CA GLU A 168 -5.32 43.85 34.58
C GLU A 168 -5.06 42.57 35.41
N SER A 169 -4.19 41.67 34.92
CA SER A 169 -3.83 40.42 35.61
C SER A 169 -2.71 40.57 36.65
N GLY A 170 -2.09 41.73 36.77
CA GLY A 170 -1.33 42.15 37.96
C GLY A 170 -0.23 41.19 38.41
N ILE A 171 0.56 40.64 37.47
CA ILE A 171 1.84 39.97 37.75
C ILE A 171 2.99 40.96 37.53
#